data_AF-A0A0T1SAK3-F1
#
_entry.id   AF-A0A0T1SAK3-F1
#
_cell.length_a   1.000
_cell.length_b   1.000
_cell.length_c   1.000
_cell.angle_alpha   90.00
_cell.angle_beta   90.00
_cell.angle_gamma   90.00
#
_symmetry.space_group_name_H-M   'P 1'
#
loop_
_entity.id
_entity.type
_entity.pdbx_description
1 polymer ?
#
loop_
_entity_poly.entity_id
_entity_poly.type
_entity_poly.pdbx_seq_one_letter_code
_entity_poly.pdbx_strand_id
1 'polypeptide(L)'
;MHRHEGPSRGKFAAGTAAAVVLATAAAAVLIGSFNDRPPWGTDIAYEGGFVQASRIRGYDVDGSRTKALLDGECALMERQGMDGDRAVHDPAAWVAGCLDAAAGRPSRNQGIVR
;
A
#
# COMPACT_ATOMS: atom_id res chain seq x y z
N MET A 1 13.58 -39.17 37.51
CA MET A 1 13.05 -38.07 36.68
C MET A 1 13.98 -36.87 36.85
N HIS A 2 14.77 -36.52 35.84
CA HIS A 2 15.58 -35.31 35.89
C HIS A 2 14.66 -34.09 35.72
N ARG A 3 14.57 -33.26 36.76
CA ARG A 3 13.87 -31.98 36.70
C ARG A 3 14.79 -30.99 35.98
N HIS A 4 14.45 -30.64 34.74
CA HIS A 4 15.14 -29.55 34.06
C HIS A 4 14.81 -28.24 34.79
N GLU A 5 15.79 -27.68 35.50
CA GLU A 5 15.72 -26.30 35.95
C GLU A 5 15.90 -25.40 34.74
N GLY A 6 14.90 -24.58 34.46
CA GLY A 6 14.98 -23.56 33.42
C GLY A 6 16.10 -22.55 33.70
N PRO A 7 16.43 -21.71 32.70
CA PRO A 7 17.46 -20.69 32.87
C PRO A 7 17.15 -19.79 34.07
N SER A 8 18.20 -19.36 34.79
CA SER A 8 18.03 -18.43 35.90
C SER A 8 17.33 -17.16 35.43
N ARG A 9 16.55 -16.52 36.31
CA ARG A 9 15.76 -15.32 35.98
C ARG A 9 16.59 -14.23 35.28
N GLY A 10 17.86 -14.06 35.67
CA GLY A 10 18.78 -13.12 35.04
C GLY A 10 19.18 -13.52 33.61
N LYS A 11 19.47 -14.80 33.36
CA LYS A 11 19.78 -15.30 32.01
C LYS A 11 18.56 -15.23 31.09
N PHE A 12 17.38 -15.53 31.62
CA PHE A 12 16.12 -15.38 30.90
C PHE A 12 15.86 -13.92 30.54
N ALA A 13 15.97 -12.99 31.50
CA ALA A 13 15.77 -11.57 31.26
C ALA A 13 16.77 -11.01 30.24
N ALA A 14 18.06 -11.39 30.34
CA ALA A 14 19.08 -10.99 29.39
C ALA A 14 18.80 -11.53 27.98
N GLY A 15 18.40 -12.80 27.87
CA GLY A 15 18.03 -13.42 26.60
C GLY A 15 16.83 -12.73 25.95
N THR A 16 15.78 -12.45 26.72
CA THR A 16 14.59 -11.74 26.23
C THR A 16 14.93 -10.31 25.81
N ALA A 17 15.74 -9.59 26.59
CA ALA A 17 16.17 -8.24 26.26
C ALA A 17 16.96 -8.23 24.94
N ALA A 18 17.91 -9.15 24.77
CA ALA A 18 18.68 -9.28 23.53
C ALA A 18 17.77 -9.59 22.33
N ALA A 19 16.81 -10.50 22.49
CA ALA A 19 15.85 -10.83 21.44
C ALA A 19 14.99 -9.61 21.03
N VAL A 20 14.49 -8.84 22.01
CA VAL A 20 13.70 -7.62 21.75
C VAL A 20 14.52 -6.57 21.02
N VAL A 21 15.77 -6.34 21.43
CA VAL A 21 16.67 -5.39 20.77
C VAL A 21 16.92 -5.80 19.32
N LEU A 22 17.23 -7.08 19.07
CA LEU A 22 17.45 -7.59 17.72
C LEU A 22 16.19 -7.49 16.85
N ALA A 23 15.03 -7.85 17.38
CA ALA A 23 13.76 -7.75 16.66
C ALA A 23 13.43 -6.29 16.30
N THR A 24 13.64 -5.36 17.24
CA THR A 24 13.39 -3.93 17.02
C THR A 24 14.35 -3.36 15.97
N ALA A 25 15.64 -3.71 16.06
CA ALA A 25 16.63 -3.27 15.08
C ALA A 25 16.32 -3.81 13.67
N ALA A 26 15.96 -5.09 13.56
CA ALA A 26 15.56 -5.68 12.29
C ALA A 26 14.31 -5.00 11.72
N ALA A 27 13.29 -4.75 12.55
CA ALA A 27 12.10 -4.02 12.13
C ALA A 27 12.42 -2.60 11.65
N ALA A 28 13.28 -1.86 12.37
CA ALA A 28 13.70 -0.52 11.97
C ALA A 28 14.43 -0.52 10.61
N VAL A 29 15.29 -1.50 10.35
CA VAL A 29 15.96 -1.65 9.04
C VAL A 29 14.94 -1.93 7.93
N LEU A 30 13.97 -2.81 8.17
CA LEU A 30 12.92 -3.13 7.20
C LEU A 30 12.06 -1.91 6.90
N ILE A 31 11.65 -1.16 7.93
CA ILE A 31 10.90 0.09 7.77
C ILE A 31 11.73 1.09 6.98
N GLY A 32 12.98 1.35 7.37
CA GLY A 32 13.84 2.30 6.66
C GLY A 32 14.09 1.92 5.20
N SER A 33 14.09 0.62 4.88
CA SER A 33 14.33 0.12 3.52
C SER A 33 13.07 0.14 2.65
N PHE A 34 11.90 -0.15 3.23
CA PHE A 34 10.69 -0.48 2.47
C PHE A 34 9.47 0.39 2.79
N ASN A 35 9.53 1.29 3.77
CA ASN A 35 8.39 2.14 4.11
C ASN A 35 8.01 3.07 2.94
N ASP A 36 9.01 3.71 2.34
CA ASP A 36 8.79 4.63 1.22
C ASP A 36 8.80 3.91 -0.13
N ARG A 37 9.38 2.70 -0.19
CA ARG A 37 9.53 1.90 -1.41
C ARG A 37 9.25 0.41 -1.16
N PRO A 38 8.01 0.06 -0.82
CA PRO A 38 7.66 -1.35 -0.67
C PRO A 38 7.79 -2.05 -2.03
N PRO A 39 8.15 -3.35 -2.06
CA PRO A 39 8.29 -4.08 -3.32
C PRO A 39 6.95 -4.24 -4.08
N TRP A 40 5.82 -4.06 -3.40
CA TRP A 40 4.47 -3.98 -3.97
C TRP A 40 3.99 -2.52 -4.15
N GLY A 41 4.90 -1.55 -4.24
CA GLY A 41 4.56 -0.13 -4.37
C GLY A 41 3.69 0.14 -5.59
N THR A 42 4.02 -0.41 -6.76
CA THR A 42 3.24 -0.24 -8.00
C THR A 42 1.79 -0.68 -7.83
N ASP A 43 1.53 -1.75 -7.08
CA ASP A 43 0.17 -2.20 -6.76
C ASP A 43 -0.57 -1.18 -5.88
N ILE A 44 0.12 -0.60 -4.89
CA ILE A 44 -0.46 0.48 -4.05
C ILE A 44 -0.80 1.68 -4.90
N ALA A 45 0.08 2.10 -5.82
CA ALA A 45 -0.18 3.23 -6.71
C ALA A 45 -1.41 2.96 -7.59
N TYR A 46 -1.47 1.79 -8.23
CA TYR A 46 -2.62 1.37 -9.03
C TYR A 46 -3.93 1.38 -8.21
N GLU A 47 -3.95 0.73 -7.05
CA GLU A 47 -5.13 0.67 -6.19
C GLU A 47 -5.54 2.04 -5.67
N GLY A 48 -4.58 2.93 -5.42
CA GLY A 48 -4.84 4.33 -5.05
C GLY A 48 -5.70 5.04 -6.09
N GLY A 49 -5.30 4.98 -7.37
CA GLY A 49 -6.08 5.56 -8.47
C GLY A 49 -7.43 4.88 -8.65
N PHE A 50 -7.45 3.56 -8.55
CA PHE A 50 -8.68 2.76 -8.67
C PHE A 50 -9.73 3.16 -7.62
N VAL A 51 -9.33 3.27 -6.36
CA VAL A 51 -10.24 3.64 -5.25
C VAL A 51 -10.75 5.07 -5.42
N GLN A 52 -9.87 6.00 -5.83
CA GLN A 52 -10.24 7.40 -6.02
C GLN A 52 -11.32 7.55 -7.11
N ALA A 53 -11.10 6.97 -8.29
CA ALA A 53 -12.07 7.03 -9.38
C ALA A 53 -13.34 6.22 -9.09
N SER A 54 -13.24 5.09 -8.39
CA SER A 54 -14.41 4.31 -7.96
C SER A 54 -15.34 5.12 -7.07
N ARG A 55 -14.79 5.94 -6.16
CA ARG A 55 -15.57 6.86 -5.32
C ARG A 55 -16.25 7.93 -6.17
N ILE A 56 -15.51 8.57 -7.08
CA ILE A 56 -16.08 9.61 -7.97
C ILE A 56 -17.25 9.02 -8.75
N ARG A 57 -17.04 7.90 -9.44
CA ARG A 57 -18.08 7.18 -10.20
C ARG A 57 -19.27 6.78 -9.33
N GLY A 58 -19.03 6.31 -8.10
CA GLY A 58 -20.09 5.93 -7.17
C GLY A 58 -21.02 7.08 -6.76
N TYR A 59 -20.54 8.32 -6.81
CA TYR A 59 -21.32 9.53 -6.54
C TYR A 59 -21.67 10.33 -7.81
N ASP A 60 -21.41 9.79 -8.99
CA ASP A 60 -21.58 10.47 -10.27
C ASP A 60 -22.95 10.12 -10.88
N VAL A 61 -23.99 10.76 -10.37
CA VAL A 61 -25.39 10.46 -10.73
C VAL A 61 -25.68 10.73 -12.21
N ASP A 62 -25.06 11.74 -12.81
CA ASP A 62 -25.30 12.17 -14.20
C ASP A 62 -24.26 11.65 -15.20
N GLY A 63 -23.22 10.95 -14.73
CA GLY A 63 -22.16 10.41 -15.58
C GLY A 63 -21.13 11.44 -16.07
N SER A 64 -21.28 12.72 -15.72
CA SER A 64 -20.43 13.80 -16.23
C SER A 64 -18.99 13.68 -15.72
N ARG A 65 -18.81 13.32 -14.45
CA ARG A 65 -17.47 13.18 -13.85
C ARG A 65 -16.77 11.94 -14.34
N THR A 66 -17.49 10.84 -14.52
CA THR A 66 -16.96 9.60 -15.09
C THR A 66 -16.46 9.82 -16.51
N LYS A 67 -17.21 10.59 -17.32
CA LYS A 67 -16.78 10.95 -18.67
C LYS A 67 -15.52 11.80 -18.64
N ALA A 68 -15.46 12.81 -17.78
CA ALA A 68 -14.28 13.67 -17.67
C ALA A 68 -13.02 12.90 -17.21
N LEU A 69 -13.15 11.94 -16.29
CA LEU A 69 -12.09 11.01 -15.92
C LEU A 69 -11.52 10.24 -17.13
N LEU A 70 -12.40 9.69 -17.97
CA LEU A 70 -12.03 8.95 -19.18
C LEU A 70 -11.44 9.87 -20.27
N ASP A 71 -11.87 11.13 -20.32
CA ASP A 71 -11.40 12.14 -21.27
C ASP A 71 -10.06 12.80 -20.84
N GLY A 72 -9.42 12.30 -19.78
CA GLY A 72 -8.06 12.67 -19.38
C GLY A 72 -7.93 13.34 -18.02
N GLU A 73 -9.03 13.51 -17.28
CA GLU A 73 -8.98 14.10 -15.94
C GLU A 73 -8.21 13.23 -14.95
N CYS A 74 -8.15 11.90 -15.13
CA CYS A 74 -7.24 11.04 -14.35
C CYS A 74 -5.78 11.51 -14.42
N ALA A 75 -5.28 11.84 -15.61
CA ALA A 75 -3.91 12.33 -15.78
C ALA A 75 -3.74 13.77 -15.27
N LEU A 76 -4.82 14.58 -15.26
CA LEU A 76 -4.78 15.92 -14.68
C LEU A 76 -4.70 15.87 -13.15
N MET A 77 -5.50 15.00 -12.53
CA MET A 77 -5.54 14.80 -11.08
C MET A 77 -4.19 14.32 -10.54
N GLU A 78 -3.55 13.38 -11.23
CA GLU A 78 -2.18 12.94 -10.90
C GLU A 78 -1.21 14.13 -10.90
N ARG A 79 -1.16 14.91 -11.99
CA ARG A 79 -0.29 16.10 -12.07
C ARG A 79 -0.58 17.16 -11.00
N GLN A 80 -1.80 17.19 -10.48
CA GLN A 80 -2.21 18.08 -9.38
C GLN A 80 -1.83 17.55 -7.99
N GLY A 81 -1.21 16.37 -7.91
CA GLY A 81 -0.83 15.73 -6.65
C GLY A 81 -2.02 15.09 -5.91
N MET A 82 -3.14 14.84 -6.60
CA MET A 82 -4.32 14.18 -6.00
C MET A 82 -4.14 12.68 -5.80
N ASP A 83 -3.08 12.14 -6.38
CA ASP A 83 -2.59 10.78 -6.21
C ASP A 83 -1.97 10.56 -4.82
N GLY A 84 -1.53 11.65 -4.17
CA GLY A 84 -0.95 11.70 -2.83
C GLY A 84 0.48 11.15 -2.78
N ASP A 85 1.12 11.23 -1.61
CA ASP A 85 2.51 10.77 -1.40
C ASP A 85 2.77 9.31 -1.83
N ARG A 86 1.72 8.51 -2.05
CA ARG A 86 1.80 7.09 -2.42
C ARG A 86 1.91 6.81 -3.92
N ALA A 87 1.74 7.81 -4.77
CA ALA A 87 1.97 7.69 -6.20
C ALA A 87 3.32 8.24 -6.64
N VAL A 88 4.09 8.75 -5.67
CA VAL A 88 5.45 9.31 -5.83
C VAL A 88 6.42 8.34 -6.52
N HIS A 89 6.18 7.02 -6.51
CA HIS A 89 7.06 6.07 -7.21
C HIS A 89 6.55 5.58 -8.57
N ASP A 90 5.24 5.60 -8.86
CA ASP A 90 4.68 5.13 -10.14
C ASP A 90 3.36 5.85 -10.52
N PRO A 91 3.46 7.08 -11.08
CA PRO A 91 2.30 7.85 -11.50
C PRO A 91 1.50 7.17 -12.62
N ALA A 92 2.18 6.43 -13.50
CA ALA A 92 1.55 5.74 -14.61
C ALA A 92 0.62 4.62 -14.13
N ALA A 93 1.05 3.85 -13.12
CA ALA A 93 0.21 2.84 -12.49
C ALA A 93 -1.03 3.45 -11.82
N TRP A 94 -0.86 4.59 -11.14
CA TRP A 94 -1.99 5.31 -10.54
C TRP A 94 -3.02 5.74 -11.60
N VAL A 95 -2.57 6.36 -12.70
CA VAL A 95 -3.46 6.76 -13.80
C VAL A 95 -4.16 5.55 -14.41
N ALA A 96 -3.46 4.42 -14.59
CA ALA A 96 -4.06 3.19 -15.10
C ALA A 96 -5.18 2.67 -14.19
N GLY A 97 -4.98 2.68 -12.88
CA GLY A 97 -6.01 2.31 -11.90
C GLY A 97 -7.22 3.23 -11.93
N CYS A 98 -6.98 4.55 -12.02
CA CYS A 98 -8.04 5.55 -12.15
C CYS A 98 -8.91 5.30 -13.39
N LEU A 99 -8.28 5.04 -14.55
CA LEU A 99 -8.99 4.76 -15.80
C LEU A 99 -9.78 3.43 -15.74
N ASP A 100 -9.20 2.38 -15.18
CA ASP A 100 -9.88 1.09 -15.06
C ASP A 100 -11.14 1.20 -14.16
N ALA A 101 -11.06 1.93 -13.03
CA ALA A 101 -12.21 2.20 -12.17
C ALA A 101 -13.25 3.12 -12.82
N ALA A 102 -12.83 4.18 -13.52
CA ALA A 102 -13.74 5.06 -14.26
C ALA A 102 -14.50 4.29 -15.35
N ALA A 103 -13.84 3.35 -16.02
CA ALA A 103 -14.44 2.44 -16.99
C ALA A 103 -15.33 1.35 -16.35
N GLY A 104 -15.43 1.29 -15.02
CA GLY A 104 -16.19 0.27 -14.29
C GLY A 104 -15.60 -1.14 -14.38
N ARG A 105 -14.30 -1.26 -14.70
CA ARG A 105 -13.61 -2.55 -14.75
C ARG A 105 -13.31 -3.03 -13.33
N PRO A 106 -13.20 -4.35 -13.11
CA PRO A 106 -12.72 -4.88 -11.83
C PRO A 106 -11.27 -4.43 -11.59
N SER A 107 -10.90 -4.25 -10.32
CA SER A 107 -9.49 -4.02 -9.97
C SER A 107 -8.68 -5.27 -10.33
N ARG A 108 -7.42 -5.05 -10.75
CA ARG A 108 -6.50 -6.12 -11.12
C ARG A 108 -6.15 -7.04 -9.94
N ASN A 109 -6.30 -6.54 -8.71
CA ASN A 109 -5.84 -7.20 -7.49
C ASN A 109 -6.98 -7.65 -6.56
N GLN A 110 -8.20 -7.88 -7.08
CA GLN A 110 -9.37 -8.33 -6.28
C GLN A 110 -9.32 -9.77 -5.74
N GLY A 111 -8.13 -10.27 -5.42
CA GLY A 111 -7.95 -11.48 -4.62
C GLY A 111 -7.02 -12.49 -5.26
N ILE A 112 -5.87 -12.67 -4.61
CA ILE A 112 -4.89 -13.75 -4.80
C ILE A 112 -4.10 -13.60 -6.10
N VAL A 113 -2.88 -13.10 -5.93
CA VAL A 113 -1.73 -13.28 -6.82
C VAL A 113 -1.81 -14.65 -7.48
N ARG A 114 -1.86 -14.71 -8.82
CA ARG A 114 -1.69 -15.96 -9.55
C ARG A 114 -0.24 -16.43 -9.46
#